data_AF-A0A374EUQ0-F1
#
_entry.id   AF-A0A374EUQ0-F1
#
_cell.length_a   1.000
_cell.length_b   1.000
_cell.length_c   1.000
_cell.angle_alpha   90.00
_cell.angle_beta   90.00
_cell.angle_gamma   90.00
#
_symmetry.space_group_name_H-M   'P 1'
#
loop_
_entity.id
_entity.type
_entity.pdbx_description
1 polymer ?
#
loop_
_entity_poly.entity_id
_entity_poly.type
_entity_poly.pdbx_seq_one_letter_code
_entity_poly.pdbx_strand_id
1 'polypeptide(L)'
;MRNTKWMVLCLLIGFVMASAMMSTIPIYMNASLQRMLVKDLESFQTEYEIYPGAYNTSYGLKMDISGSEQQKAVENYNNKVEAKFKELGLPEKLDKKYISDEYLYVRSLAVSDGNSQARFTLGGMTDISDHISIKQGRMFTAGKRSDGVYECVATEKA
;
A
#
# COMPACT_ATOMS: atom_id res chain seq x y z
N MET A 1 21.67 58.92 -17.20
CA MET A 1 21.47 57.80 -16.26
C MET A 1 20.21 57.88 -15.37
N ARG A 2 19.35 58.91 -15.46
CA ARG A 2 18.16 59.02 -14.58
C ARG A 2 16.94 58.25 -15.12
N ASN A 3 16.82 58.12 -16.44
CA ASN A 3 15.73 57.37 -17.08
C ASN A 3 15.91 55.85 -16.96
N THR A 4 17.16 55.36 -16.92
CA THR A 4 17.47 53.93 -16.71
C THR A 4 17.07 53.47 -15.30
N LYS A 5 17.14 54.34 -14.28
CA LYS A 5 16.68 54.03 -12.92
C LYS A 5 15.15 53.83 -12.85
N TRP A 6 14.39 54.65 -13.59
CA TRP A 6 12.94 54.49 -13.71
C TRP A 6 12.56 53.21 -14.46
N MET A 7 13.28 52.88 -15.53
CA MET A 7 13.10 51.63 -16.26
C MET A 7 13.39 50.39 -15.38
N VAL A 8 14.48 50.42 -14.60
CA VAL A 8 14.85 49.34 -13.67
C VAL A 8 13.82 49.20 -12.54
N LEU A 9 13.24 50.30 -12.04
CA LEU A 9 12.20 50.25 -11.00
C LEU A 9 10.94 49.54 -11.51
N CYS A 10 10.46 49.88 -12.71
CA CYS A 10 9.30 49.21 -13.31
C CYS A 10 9.58 47.73 -13.59
N LEU A 11 10.80 47.38 -14.03
CA LEU A 11 11.20 46.00 -14.24
C LEU A 11 11.19 45.20 -12.93
N LEU A 12 11.67 45.78 -11.83
CA LEU A 12 11.70 45.15 -10.52
C LEU A 12 10.29 44.89 -9.99
N ILE A 13 9.37 45.84 -10.15
CA ILE A 13 7.96 45.68 -9.76
C ILE A 13 7.30 44.56 -10.58
N GLY A 14 7.55 44.52 -11.89
CA GLY A 14 7.06 43.44 -12.75
C GLY A 14 7.58 42.06 -12.35
N PHE A 15 8.86 41.96 -11.98
CA PHE A 15 9.47 40.71 -11.53
C PHE A 15 8.89 40.24 -10.19
N VAL A 16 8.65 41.16 -9.26
CA VAL A 16 8.00 40.85 -7.97
C VAL A 16 6.58 40.36 -8.20
N MET A 17 5.77 41.02 -9.05
CA MET A 17 4.42 40.55 -9.40
C MET A 17 4.44 39.17 -10.07
N ALA A 18 5.37 38.93 -10.99
CA ALA A 18 5.50 37.63 -11.65
C ALA A 18 5.85 36.52 -10.64
N SER A 19 6.81 36.76 -9.74
CA SER A 19 7.17 35.80 -8.69
C SER A 19 6.03 35.55 -7.70
N ALA A 20 5.24 36.57 -7.37
CA ALA A 20 4.11 36.45 -6.46
C ALA A 20 3.00 35.57 -7.06
N MET A 21 2.65 35.76 -8.33
CA MET A 21 1.68 34.91 -9.03
C MET A 21 2.16 33.47 -9.15
N MET A 22 3.44 33.26 -9.44
CA MET A 22 4.01 31.91 -9.51
C MET A 22 3.99 31.20 -8.15
N SER A 23 4.13 31.96 -7.05
CA SER A 23 4.10 31.43 -5.68
C SER A 23 2.68 31.14 -5.16
N THR A 24 1.63 31.77 -5.69
CA THR A 24 0.25 31.56 -5.21
C THR A 24 -0.48 30.40 -5.88
N ILE A 25 -0.05 29.98 -7.07
CA ILE A 25 -0.57 28.79 -7.78
C ILE A 25 -0.47 27.52 -6.90
N PRO A 26 0.69 27.15 -6.30
CA PRO A 26 0.80 25.94 -5.50
C PRO A 26 0.01 25.97 -4.18
N ILE A 27 -0.33 27.15 -3.64
CA ILE A 27 -1.06 27.27 -2.37
C ILE A 27 -2.47 26.68 -2.47
N TYR A 28 -3.13 26.86 -3.61
CA TYR A 28 -4.49 26.36 -3.83
C TYR A 28 -4.55 25.10 -4.70
N MET A 29 -3.44 24.73 -5.35
CA MET A 29 -3.38 23.60 -6.27
C MET A 29 -3.71 22.26 -5.59
N ASN A 30 -3.17 21.97 -4.41
CA ASN A 30 -3.45 20.70 -3.74
C ASN A 30 -4.94 20.53 -3.40
N ALA A 31 -5.56 21.56 -2.80
CA ALA A 31 -6.98 21.50 -2.42
C ALA A 31 -7.91 21.49 -3.64
N SER A 32 -7.57 22.25 -4.68
CA SER A 32 -8.37 22.29 -5.92
C SER A 32 -8.27 20.99 -6.72
N LEU A 33 -7.08 20.40 -6.85
CA LEU A 33 -6.88 19.09 -7.48
C LEU A 33 -7.59 17.99 -6.70
N GLN A 34 -7.51 17.98 -5.37
CA GLN A 34 -8.24 17.02 -4.55
C GLN A 34 -9.76 17.14 -4.75
N ARG A 35 -10.29 18.36 -4.76
CA ARG A 35 -11.72 18.60 -4.99
C ARG A 35 -12.16 18.19 -6.39
N MET A 36 -11.34 18.46 -7.40
CA MET A 36 -11.58 18.03 -8.78
C MET A 36 -11.62 16.51 -8.86
N LEU A 37 -10.61 15.82 -8.32
CA LEU A 37 -10.55 14.36 -8.27
C LEU A 37 -11.77 13.75 -7.57
N VAL A 38 -12.18 14.29 -6.41
CA VAL A 38 -13.36 13.81 -5.68
C VAL A 38 -14.62 13.96 -6.53
N LYS A 39 -14.82 15.12 -7.17
CA LYS A 39 -15.98 15.37 -8.03
C LYS A 39 -16.00 14.44 -9.25
N ASP A 40 -14.84 14.20 -9.86
CA ASP A 40 -14.73 13.29 -11.01
C ASP A 40 -15.05 11.84 -10.60
N LEU A 41 -14.60 11.41 -9.42
CA LEU A 41 -14.93 10.10 -8.86
C LEU A 41 -16.42 9.97 -8.51
N GLU A 42 -17.04 10.99 -7.91
CA GLU A 42 -18.49 11.03 -7.65
C GLU A 42 -19.31 10.98 -8.95
N SER A 43 -18.87 11.72 -9.97
CA SER A 43 -19.50 11.72 -11.29
C SER A 43 -19.40 10.33 -11.93
N PHE A 44 -18.23 9.69 -11.85
CA PHE A 44 -18.01 8.32 -12.31
C PHE A 44 -18.92 7.31 -11.56
N GLN A 45 -19.04 7.42 -10.24
CA GLN A 45 -19.92 6.56 -9.45
C GLN A 45 -21.38 6.70 -9.89
N THR A 46 -21.83 7.92 -10.19
CA THR A 46 -23.21 8.20 -10.61
C THR A 46 -23.47 7.72 -12.04
N GLU A 47 -22.51 7.87 -12.94
CA GLU A 47 -22.65 7.50 -14.35
C GLU A 47 -22.59 5.98 -14.57
N TYR A 48 -21.69 5.28 -13.88
CA TYR A 48 -21.46 3.84 -14.08
C TYR A 48 -22.15 2.97 -13.03
N GLU A 49 -22.79 3.56 -12.01
CA GLU A 49 -23.36 2.86 -10.84
C GLU A 49 -22.33 1.96 -10.11
N ILE A 50 -21.04 2.25 -10.27
CA ILE A 50 -19.94 1.50 -9.64
C ILE A 50 -19.55 2.22 -8.35
N TYR A 51 -19.94 1.67 -7.21
CA TYR A 51 -19.56 2.17 -5.90
C TYR A 51 -18.37 1.36 -5.35
N PRO A 52 -17.14 1.91 -5.30
CA PRO A 52 -16.01 1.21 -4.73
C PRO A 52 -16.17 1.09 -3.21
N GLY A 53 -16.73 -0.02 -2.76
CA GLY A 53 -16.74 -0.44 -1.36
C GLY A 53 -15.60 -1.40 -1.09
N ALA A 54 -14.95 -1.28 0.08
CA ALA A 54 -14.02 -2.29 0.57
C ALA A 54 -14.62 -2.93 1.84
N TYR A 55 -14.91 -4.22 1.78
CA TYR A 55 -15.31 -4.99 2.96
C TYR A 55 -14.06 -5.60 3.59
N ASN A 56 -13.54 -4.93 4.63
CA ASN A 56 -12.32 -5.36 5.31
C ASN A 56 -12.68 -5.99 6.66
N THR A 57 -12.11 -7.15 6.94
CA THR A 57 -12.23 -7.82 8.22
C THR A 57 -10.84 -8.23 8.71
N SER A 58 -10.58 -8.08 10.01
CA SER A 58 -9.30 -8.41 10.63
C SER A 58 -9.52 -9.33 11.84
N TYR A 59 -8.69 -10.36 11.97
CA TYR A 59 -8.73 -11.28 13.09
C TYR A 59 -7.33 -11.56 13.62
N GLY A 60 -7.14 -11.35 14.93
CA GLY A 60 -5.91 -11.73 15.62
C GLY A 60 -5.96 -13.21 16.00
N LEU A 61 -5.03 -14.00 15.46
CA LEU A 61 -4.87 -15.40 15.84
C LEU A 61 -4.21 -15.51 17.20
N LYS A 62 -4.64 -16.49 17.99
CA LYS A 62 -3.95 -16.83 19.22
C LYS A 62 -2.72 -17.69 18.92
N MET A 63 -1.62 -17.39 19.59
CA MET A 63 -0.32 -18.06 19.40
C MET A 63 -0.09 -19.22 20.39
N ASP A 64 -0.99 -19.42 21.36
CA ASP A 64 -0.91 -20.46 22.39
C ASP A 64 -1.51 -21.81 21.95
N ILE A 65 -2.09 -21.87 20.75
CA ILE A 65 -2.75 -23.06 20.18
C ILE A 65 -1.85 -23.76 19.16
N SER A 66 -2.13 -25.04 18.90
CA SER A 66 -1.36 -25.84 17.94
C SER A 66 -1.52 -25.33 16.50
N GLY A 67 -0.52 -25.56 15.64
CA GLY A 67 -0.58 -25.12 14.23
C GLY A 67 -1.80 -25.65 13.45
N SER A 68 -2.28 -26.85 13.79
CA SER A 68 -3.51 -27.40 13.19
C SER A 68 -4.77 -26.65 13.66
N GLU A 69 -4.82 -26.23 14.93
CA GLU A 69 -5.92 -25.42 15.45
C GLU A 69 -5.88 -23.99 14.89
N GLN A 70 -4.69 -23.42 14.69
CA GLN A 70 -4.53 -22.14 14.03
C GLN A 70 -5.07 -22.19 12.59
N GLN A 71 -4.73 -23.23 11.84
CA GLN A 71 -5.25 -23.43 10.49
C GLN A 71 -6.78 -23.52 10.49
N LYS A 72 -7.37 -24.32 11.40
CA LYS A 72 -8.83 -24.40 11.55
C LYS A 72 -9.45 -23.06 11.92
N ALA A 73 -8.81 -22.26 12.77
CA ALA A 73 -9.29 -20.94 13.15
C ALA A 73 -9.32 -19.98 11.94
N VAL A 74 -8.27 -19.99 11.12
CA VAL A 74 -8.19 -19.22 9.86
C VAL A 74 -9.27 -19.65 8.88
N GLU A 75 -9.44 -20.95 8.65
CA GLU A 75 -10.47 -21.49 7.74
C GLU A 75 -11.87 -21.13 8.22
N ASN A 76 -12.16 -21.29 9.51
CA ASN A 76 -13.45 -20.93 10.10
C ASN A 76 -13.73 -19.43 9.99
N TYR A 77 -12.72 -18.59 10.20
CA TYR A 77 -12.86 -17.15 10.05
C TYR A 77 -13.16 -16.79 8.59
N ASN A 78 -12.40 -17.35 7.65
CA ASN A 78 -12.61 -17.12 6.23
C ASN A 78 -14.03 -17.49 5.78
N ASN A 79 -14.50 -18.68 6.17
CA ASN A 79 -15.84 -19.14 5.80
C ASN A 79 -16.94 -18.24 6.37
N LYS A 80 -16.75 -17.70 7.59
CA LYS A 80 -17.70 -16.73 8.19
C LYS A 80 -17.71 -15.41 7.43
N VAL A 81 -16.55 -14.89 7.06
CA VAL A 81 -16.42 -13.64 6.30
C VAL A 81 -17.08 -13.79 4.93
N GLU A 82 -16.81 -14.89 4.22
CA GLU A 82 -17.40 -15.17 2.91
C GLU A 82 -18.92 -15.33 2.99
N ALA A 83 -19.43 -16.06 3.99
CA ALA A 83 -20.87 -16.20 4.22
C ALA A 83 -21.53 -14.84 4.51
N LYS A 84 -20.93 -14.03 5.37
CA LYS A 84 -21.44 -12.69 5.71
C LYS A 84 -21.38 -11.72 4.53
N PHE A 85 -20.34 -11.80 3.70
CA PHE A 85 -20.25 -10.98 2.50
C PHE A 85 -21.32 -11.36 1.47
N LYS A 86 -21.56 -12.67 1.27
CA LYS A 86 -22.63 -13.16 0.39
C LYS A 86 -24.03 -12.71 0.84
N GLU A 87 -24.27 -12.62 2.15
CA GLU A 87 -25.53 -12.09 2.70
C GLU A 87 -25.79 -10.63 2.31
N LEU A 88 -24.76 -9.83 2.00
CA LEU A 88 -24.93 -8.43 1.59
C LEU A 88 -25.49 -8.26 0.18
N GLY A 89 -25.45 -9.31 -0.65
CA GLY A 89 -25.94 -9.28 -2.03
C GLY A 89 -25.19 -8.30 -2.95
N LEU A 90 -23.96 -7.93 -2.59
CA LEU A 90 -23.14 -7.00 -3.36
C LEU A 90 -22.28 -7.75 -4.39
N PRO A 91 -22.02 -7.16 -5.57
CA PRO A 91 -21.12 -7.76 -6.56
C PRO A 91 -19.67 -7.76 -6.06
N GLU A 92 -19.04 -8.94 -6.10
CA GLU A 92 -17.62 -9.12 -5.76
C GLU A 92 -16.75 -8.88 -7.00
N LYS A 93 -15.83 -7.91 -6.93
CA LYS A 93 -14.89 -7.64 -8.04
C LYS A 93 -13.50 -8.20 -7.78
N LEU A 94 -13.06 -8.22 -6.52
CA LEU A 94 -11.74 -8.67 -6.12
C LEU A 94 -11.77 -9.13 -4.67
N ASP A 95 -11.30 -10.36 -4.42
CA ASP A 95 -11.03 -10.87 -3.08
C ASP A 95 -9.54 -10.77 -2.77
N LYS A 96 -9.19 -10.52 -1.52
CA LYS A 96 -7.80 -10.52 -1.09
C LYS A 96 -7.69 -10.97 0.35
N LYS A 97 -6.98 -12.06 0.56
CA LYS A 97 -6.59 -12.54 1.87
C LYS A 97 -5.14 -12.25 2.14
N TYR A 98 -4.88 -11.65 3.29
CA TYR A 98 -3.54 -11.41 3.79
C TYR A 98 -3.42 -12.00 5.20
N ILE A 99 -2.40 -12.81 5.42
CA ILE A 99 -2.07 -13.38 6.72
C ILE A 99 -0.61 -13.03 7.00
N SER A 100 -0.33 -12.48 8.17
CA SER A 100 1.03 -12.12 8.58
C SER A 100 1.33 -12.51 10.02
N ASP A 101 2.61 -12.81 10.25
CA ASP A 101 3.24 -12.83 11.56
C ASP A 101 4.27 -11.70 11.62
N GLU A 102 4.04 -10.73 12.50
CA GLU A 102 4.76 -9.46 12.54
C GLU A 102 5.91 -9.42 13.56
N TYR A 103 6.20 -10.53 14.25
CA TYR A 103 7.17 -10.55 15.35
C TYR A 103 8.17 -11.71 15.27
N LEU A 104 8.60 -12.07 14.05
CA LEU A 104 9.61 -13.11 13.87
C LEU A 104 11.03 -12.55 14.07
N TYR A 105 11.83 -13.29 14.83
CA TYR A 105 13.24 -13.00 15.05
C TYR A 105 14.11 -13.92 14.21
N VAL A 106 15.05 -13.35 13.44
CA VAL A 106 16.03 -14.15 12.71
C VAL A 106 17.19 -14.52 13.61
N ARG A 107 17.47 -15.82 13.76
CA ARG A 107 18.62 -16.31 14.53
C ARG A 107 19.97 -16.24 13.79
N SER A 108 19.97 -16.17 12.45
CA SER A 108 21.17 -16.52 11.66
C SER A 108 21.37 -15.69 10.39
N LEU A 109 20.95 -14.43 10.34
CA LEU A 109 21.66 -13.52 9.43
C LEU A 109 23.02 -13.23 10.08
N ALA A 110 24.10 -13.21 9.31
CA ALA A 110 25.37 -12.66 9.76
C ALA A 110 25.17 -11.15 9.98
N VAL A 111 24.58 -10.80 11.11
CA VAL A 111 24.44 -9.42 11.54
C VAL A 111 25.85 -8.95 11.82
N SER A 112 26.36 -8.03 10.99
CA SER A 112 27.67 -7.42 11.23
C SER A 112 27.72 -6.91 12.67
N ASP A 113 28.86 -7.13 13.33
CA ASP A 113 29.07 -6.81 14.75
C ASP A 113 28.52 -5.41 15.10
N GLY A 114 27.49 -5.36 15.95
CA GLY A 114 26.89 -4.13 16.46
C GLY A 114 25.45 -3.83 16.05
N ASN A 115 24.84 -4.61 15.14
CA ASN A 115 23.43 -4.41 14.77
C ASN A 115 22.47 -5.31 15.56
N SER A 116 21.32 -4.76 15.98
CA SER A 116 20.25 -5.48 16.67
C SER A 116 19.75 -6.69 15.87
N GLN A 117 19.20 -7.70 16.56
CA GLN A 117 18.53 -8.84 15.91
C GLN A 117 17.53 -8.33 14.87
N ALA A 118 17.67 -8.78 13.62
CA ALA A 118 16.76 -8.43 12.55
C ALA A 118 15.38 -9.02 12.84
N ARG A 119 14.40 -8.14 13.05
CA ARG A 119 12.97 -8.50 13.08
C ARG A 119 12.45 -8.46 11.67
N PHE A 120 11.64 -9.44 11.29
CA PHE A 120 10.96 -9.44 10.00
C PHE A 120 9.50 -9.84 10.17
N THR A 121 8.68 -9.34 9.26
CA THR A 121 7.30 -9.77 9.09
C THR A 121 7.24 -10.80 7.98
N LEU A 122 6.69 -11.97 8.29
CA LEU A 122 6.38 -12.98 7.28
C LEU A 122 4.90 -12.88 6.94
N GLY A 123 4.59 -12.59 5.68
CA GLY A 123 3.22 -12.49 5.19
C GLY A 123 2.98 -13.33 3.95
N GLY A 124 1.79 -13.90 3.86
CA GLY A 124 1.27 -14.53 2.66
C GLY A 124 0.05 -13.76 2.17
N MET A 125 -0.04 -13.56 0.85
CA MET A 125 -1.17 -12.90 0.21
C MET A 125 -1.67 -13.74 -0.97
N THR A 126 -2.99 -13.86 -1.12
CA THR A 126 -3.59 -14.51 -2.29
C THR A 126 -3.20 -13.78 -3.57
N ASP A 127 -2.95 -14.54 -4.63
CA ASP A 127 -2.65 -14.08 -5.99
C ASP A 127 -1.46 -13.11 -6.10
N ILE A 128 -0.58 -13.10 -5.08
CA ILE A 128 0.60 -12.23 -5.08
C ILE A 128 1.50 -12.49 -6.28
N SER A 129 1.59 -13.73 -6.75
CA SER A 129 2.37 -14.08 -7.95
C SER A 129 1.89 -13.41 -9.22
N ASP A 130 0.58 -13.15 -9.31
CA ASP A 130 -0.07 -12.67 -10.53
C ASP A 130 -0.14 -11.13 -10.55
N HIS A 131 0.03 -10.51 -9.38
CA HIS A 131 -0.07 -9.07 -9.18
C HIS A 131 1.25 -8.37 -8.88
N ILE A 132 2.39 -9.08 -8.90
CA ILE A 132 3.72 -8.46 -8.73
C ILE A 132 4.65 -8.72 -9.92
N SER A 133 5.59 -7.80 -10.11
CA SER A 133 6.68 -7.96 -11.07
C SER A 133 8.02 -7.92 -10.35
N ILE A 134 8.81 -8.98 -10.51
CA ILE A 134 10.15 -9.09 -9.91
C ILE A 134 11.12 -8.22 -10.70
N LYS A 135 11.70 -7.22 -10.04
CA LYS A 135 12.72 -6.33 -10.64
C LYS A 135 14.09 -6.99 -10.70
N GLN A 136 14.43 -7.80 -9.70
CA GLN A 136 15.72 -8.45 -9.59
C GLN A 136 15.55 -9.86 -8.99
N GLY A 137 16.19 -10.85 -9.61
CA GLY A 137 16.12 -12.24 -9.18
C GLY A 137 14.96 -13.00 -9.84
N ARG A 138 14.39 -13.96 -9.11
CA ARG A 138 13.32 -14.84 -9.58
C ARG A 138 12.20 -14.93 -8.56
N MET A 139 11.01 -15.29 -9.01
CA MET A 139 9.88 -15.60 -8.14
C MET A 139 10.21 -16.79 -7.22
N PHE A 140 9.55 -16.85 -6.06
CA PHE A 140 9.61 -18.01 -5.17
C PHE A 140 8.99 -19.23 -5.84
N THR A 141 9.50 -20.42 -5.51
CA THR A 141 8.83 -21.69 -5.87
C THR A 141 7.80 -22.03 -4.80
N ALA A 142 6.56 -22.29 -5.20
CA ALA A 142 5.50 -22.65 -4.27
C ALA A 142 5.78 -24.00 -3.59
N GLY A 143 5.51 -24.07 -2.29
CA GLY A 143 5.67 -25.28 -1.50
C GLY A 143 7.05 -25.45 -0.87
N LYS A 144 7.22 -26.58 -0.19
CA LYS A 144 8.47 -26.94 0.49
C LYS A 144 9.41 -27.58 -0.51
N ARG A 145 10.61 -27.01 -0.67
CA ARG A 145 11.67 -27.57 -1.51
C ARG A 145 12.23 -28.86 -0.88
N SER A 146 12.93 -29.66 -1.68
CA SER A 146 13.47 -30.97 -1.27
C SER A 146 14.43 -30.92 -0.07
N ASP A 147 15.08 -29.78 0.16
CA ASP A 147 15.96 -29.50 1.31
C ASP A 147 15.18 -29.07 2.58
N GLY A 148 13.86 -28.97 2.47
CA GLY A 148 12.97 -28.61 3.56
C GLY A 148 12.80 -27.11 3.79
N VAL A 149 13.29 -26.28 2.88
CA VAL A 149 13.21 -24.82 2.96
C VAL A 149 12.01 -24.30 2.18
N TYR A 150 11.42 -23.20 2.67
CA TYR A 150 10.44 -22.41 1.94
C TYR A 150 11.14 -21.23 1.28
N GLU A 151 10.86 -21.00 0.00
CA GLU A 151 11.34 -19.83 -0.71
C GLU A 151 10.36 -18.67 -0.50
N CYS A 152 10.89 -17.48 -0.22
CA CYS A 152 10.11 -16.26 -0.02
C CYS A 152 10.68 -15.14 -0.89
N VAL A 153 9.86 -14.14 -1.21
CA VAL A 153 10.32 -12.89 -1.82
C VAL A 153 10.53 -11.87 -0.71
N ALA A 154 11.68 -11.18 -0.75
CA ALA A 154 12.04 -10.12 0.17
C ALA A 154 12.00 -8.75 -0.54
N THR A 155 11.80 -7.68 0.22
CA THR A 155 11.92 -6.32 -0.30
C THR A 155 13.40 -5.92 -0.35
N GLU A 156 13.75 -4.95 -1.19
CA GLU A 156 15.14 -4.47 -1.36
C GLU A 156 15.76 -3.92 -0.05
N LYS A 157 14.93 -3.50 0.89
CA LYS A 157 15.35 -2.96 2.20
C LYS A 157 15.36 -4.00 3.34
N ALA A 158 15.10 -5.28 3.05
CA ALA A 158 15.04 -6.35 4.04
C ALA A 158 16.43 -6.87 4.44
#